data_AF-A0A972L502-F1
#
_entry.id   AF-A0A972L502-F1
#
_cell.length_a   1.000
_cell.length_b   1.000
_cell.length_c   1.000
_cell.angle_alpha   90.00
_cell.angle_beta   90.00
_cell.angle_gamma   90.00
#
_symmetry.space_group_name_H-M   'P 1'
#
loop_
_entity.id
_entity.type
_entity.pdbx_description
1 polymer ?
#
loop_
_entity_poly.entity_id
_entity_poly.type
_entity_poly.pdbx_seq_one_letter_code
_entity_poly.pdbx_strand_id
1 'polypeptide(L)'
;MDKIREIMLKSLEGDLSKEEKTFLDDKIKASEGLRNELKDYETLRKGLARLEYRFGDDFTGKLLGRIQNPSDLFGSFKRIAFASAAAIAILIGSVYLMDGSLSLDSLFGLHAYPIEEEFYSMLNF
;
A
#
# COMPACT_ATOMS: atom_id res chain seq x y z
N MET A 1 4.63 -32.21 7.65
CA MET A 1 6.10 -32.07 7.82
C MET A 1 6.37 -31.72 9.27
N ASP A 2 7.49 -32.18 9.84
CA ASP A 2 7.85 -31.86 11.22
C ASP A 2 8.20 -30.38 11.36
N LYS A 3 7.60 -29.68 12.35
CA LYS A 3 7.76 -28.25 12.62
C LYS A 3 9.23 -27.79 12.66
N ILE A 4 10.14 -28.67 13.07
CA ILE A 4 11.56 -28.36 13.13
C ILE A 4 12.24 -28.27 11.76
N ARG A 5 11.84 -29.13 10.81
CA ARG A 5 12.38 -29.09 9.44
C ARG A 5 11.90 -27.84 8.72
N GLU A 6 10.67 -27.40 8.99
CA GLU A 6 10.14 -26.13 8.47
C GLU A 6 10.96 -24.93 8.96
N ILE A 7 11.22 -24.84 10.27
CA ILE A 7 12.08 -23.79 10.84
C ILE A 7 13.51 -23.88 10.28
N MET A 8 14.02 -25.09 10.05
CA MET A 8 15.35 -25.30 9.49
C MET A 8 15.44 -24.79 8.04
N LEU A 9 14.44 -25.07 7.20
CA LEU A 9 14.38 -24.54 5.83
C LEU A 9 14.29 -23.01 5.83
N LYS A 10 13.42 -22.44 6.68
CA LYS A 10 13.30 -20.98 6.88
C LYS A 10 14.63 -20.34 7.27
N SER A 11 15.53 -21.09 7.93
CA SER A 11 16.84 -20.59 8.35
C SER A 11 17.87 -20.48 7.25
N LEU A 12 17.66 -21.19 6.14
CA LEU A 12 18.47 -21.06 4.94
C LEU A 12 18.14 -19.77 4.18
N GLU A 13 16.90 -19.28 4.30
CA GLU A 13 16.40 -18.07 3.65
C GLU A 13 16.70 -16.79 4.46
N GLY A 14 16.88 -16.91 5.77
CA GLY A 14 17.26 -15.81 6.67
C GLY A 14 16.11 -15.23 7.50
N ASP A 15 14.90 -15.75 7.36
CA ASP A 15 13.67 -15.21 7.95
C ASP A 15 13.32 -15.83 9.33
N LEU A 16 14.30 -16.00 10.23
CA LEU A 16 13.99 -16.49 11.59
C LEU A 16 13.81 -15.37 12.60
N SER A 17 12.78 -15.52 13.42
CA SER A 17 12.69 -14.78 14.68
C SER A 17 13.78 -15.24 15.65
N LYS A 18 14.12 -14.39 16.63
CA LYS A 18 15.12 -14.74 17.67
C LYS A 18 14.73 -15.99 18.47
N GLU A 19 13.43 -16.19 18.68
CA GLU A 19 12.87 -17.34 19.39
C GLU A 19 13.01 -18.63 18.58
N GLU A 20 12.67 -18.57 17.29
CA GLU A 20 12.83 -19.70 16.35
C GLU A 20 14.30 -20.11 16.23
N LYS A 21 15.22 -19.14 16.20
CA LYS A 21 16.66 -19.39 16.11
C LYS A 21 17.18 -20.13 17.34
N THR A 22 16.75 -19.70 18.52
CA THR A 22 17.16 -20.34 19.79
C THR A 22 16.60 -21.76 19.88
N PHE A 23 15.34 -21.96 19.49
CA PHE A 23 14.71 -23.28 19.44
C PHE A 23 15.42 -24.23 18.45
N LEU A 24 15.79 -23.71 17.28
CA LEU A 24 16.51 -24.48 16.27
C LEU A 24 17.92 -24.87 16.76
N ASP A 25 18.67 -23.93 17.34
CA ASP A 25 20.01 -24.17 17.87
C ASP A 25 20.02 -25.24 18.98
N ASP A 26 19.06 -25.18 19.90
CA ASP A 26 18.95 -26.15 21.00
C ASP A 26 18.69 -27.57 20.47
N LYS A 27 17.87 -27.68 19.43
CA LYS A 27 17.50 -28.96 18.84
C LYS A 27 18.57 -29.52 17.91
N ILE A 28 19.29 -28.66 17.17
CA ILE A 28 20.47 -29.04 16.40
C ILE A 28 21.56 -29.56 17.33
N LYS A 29 21.79 -28.90 18.48
CA LYS A 29 22.73 -29.41 19.48
C LYS A 29 22.32 -30.77 20.03
N ALA A 30 21.03 -30.98 20.25
CA ALA A 30 20.51 -32.23 20.80
C ALA A 30 20.52 -33.42 19.83
N SER A 31 20.58 -33.20 18.51
CA SER A 31 20.47 -34.27 17.51
C SER A 31 21.55 -34.21 16.44
N GLU A 32 22.33 -35.27 16.34
CA GLU A 32 23.35 -35.43 15.29
C GLU A 32 22.72 -35.57 13.90
N GLY A 33 21.55 -36.17 13.80
CA GLY A 33 20.82 -36.30 12.53
C GLY A 33 20.42 -34.95 11.94
N LEU A 34 19.91 -34.03 12.78
CA LEU A 34 19.54 -32.67 12.37
C LEU A 34 20.75 -31.83 11.95
N ARG A 35 21.90 -32.05 12.59
CA ARG A 35 23.17 -31.40 12.18
C ARG A 35 23.61 -31.85 10.79
N ASN A 36 23.53 -33.14 10.52
CA ASN A 36 23.90 -33.67 9.21
C ASN A 36 22.93 -33.19 8.12
N GLU A 37 21.63 -33.18 8.42
CA GLU A 37 20.60 -32.69 7.50
C GLU A 37 20.82 -31.20 7.15
N LEU A 38 21.12 -30.36 8.14
CA LEU A 38 21.46 -28.95 7.90
C LEU A 38 22.72 -28.80 7.02
N LYS A 39 23.75 -29.60 7.27
CA LYS A 39 25.00 -29.59 6.50
C LYS A 39 24.78 -30.01 5.04
N ASP A 40 23.89 -30.97 4.80
CA ASP A 40 23.51 -31.39 3.46
C ASP A 40 22.80 -30.25 2.72
N TYR A 41 21.87 -29.57 3.39
CA TYR A 41 21.20 -28.39 2.82
C TYR A 41 22.16 -27.25 2.50
N GLU A 42 23.12 -26.95 3.38
CA GLU A 42 24.15 -25.95 3.11
C GLU A 42 25.03 -26.33 1.91
N THR A 43 25.35 -27.62 1.78
CA THR A 43 26.16 -28.14 0.67
C THR A 43 25.42 -28.01 -0.64
N LEU A 44 24.13 -28.37 -0.68
CA LEU A 44 23.26 -28.18 -1.83
C LEU A 44 23.15 -26.70 -2.19
N ARG A 45 22.92 -25.82 -1.22
CA ARG A 45 22.85 -24.37 -1.44
C ARG A 45 24.13 -23.83 -2.06
N LYS A 46 25.30 -24.24 -1.56
CA LYS A 46 26.61 -23.84 -2.12
C LYS A 46 26.81 -24.39 -3.53
N GLY A 47 26.34 -25.62 -3.80
CA GLY A 47 26.36 -26.20 -5.14
C GLY A 47 25.49 -25.42 -6.13
N LEU A 48 24.27 -25.08 -5.73
CA LEU A 48 23.34 -24.30 -6.55
C LEU A 48 23.79 -22.85 -6.75
N ALA A 49 24.38 -22.23 -5.73
CA ALA A 49 24.90 -20.87 -5.83
C ALA A 49 26.07 -20.74 -6.83
N ARG A 50 26.76 -21.84 -7.13
CA ARG A 50 27.82 -21.87 -8.16
C ARG A 50 27.28 -22.05 -9.58
N LEU A 51 25.99 -22.34 -9.73
CA LEU A 51 25.35 -22.33 -11.04
C LEU A 51 25.09 -20.88 -11.42
N GLU A 52 26.01 -20.29 -12.18
CA GLU A 52 25.72 -19.05 -12.90
C GLU A 52 24.69 -19.36 -13.99
N TYR A 53 23.41 -19.18 -13.65
CA TYR A 53 22.34 -19.22 -14.64
C TYR A 53 22.47 -17.99 -15.53
N ARG A 54 22.93 -18.19 -16.76
CA ARG A 54 22.84 -17.17 -17.81
C ARG A 54 21.38 -17.09 -18.25
N PHE A 55 20.60 -16.25 -17.59
CA PHE A 55 19.29 -15.87 -18.07
C PHE A 55 19.43 -15.31 -19.49
N GLY A 56 18.50 -15.67 -20.39
CA GLY A 56 18.51 -15.14 -21.76
C GLY A 56 18.42 -13.61 -21.74
N ASP A 57 18.97 -12.96 -22.76
CA ASP A 57 19.13 -11.50 -22.82
C ASP A 57 17.81 -10.73 -22.57
N ASP A 58 16.67 -11.32 -22.93
CA ASP A 58 15.33 -10.76 -22.76
C ASP A 58 14.73 -10.91 -21.35
N PHE A 59 15.33 -11.72 -20.47
CA PHE A 59 14.76 -12.03 -19.15
C PHE A 59 14.64 -10.78 -18.28
N THR A 60 15.70 -9.97 -18.24
CA THR A 60 15.74 -8.71 -17.49
C THR A 60 14.67 -7.74 -18.00
N GLY A 61 14.49 -7.65 -19.32
CA GLY A 61 13.46 -6.80 -19.93
C GLY A 61 12.04 -7.24 -19.57
N LYS A 62 11.76 -8.55 -19.61
CA LYS A 62 10.45 -9.11 -19.23
C LYS A 62 10.17 -8.95 -17.73
N LEU A 63 11.19 -9.13 -16.89
CA LEU A 63 11.09 -8.97 -15.44
C LEU A 63 10.81 -7.51 -15.08
N LEU A 64 11.59 -6.58 -15.61
CA LEU A 64 11.39 -5.15 -15.40
C LEU A 64 10.04 -4.68 -15.92
N GLY A 65 9.61 -5.11 -17.11
CA GLY A 65 8.28 -4.76 -17.64
C GLY A 65 7.12 -5.27 -16.76
N ARG A 66 7.31 -6.38 -16.03
CA ARG A 66 6.29 -6.91 -15.11
C ARG A 66 6.28 -6.21 -13.75
N ILE A 67 7.44 -5.79 -13.25
CA ILE A 67 7.58 -5.07 -11.97
C ILE A 67 7.25 -3.57 -12.13
N GLN A 68 7.61 -2.97 -13.27
CA GLN A 68 7.36 -1.58 -13.61
C GLN A 68 5.97 -1.32 -14.20
N ASN A 69 4.95 -2.11 -13.85
CA ASN A 69 3.57 -1.71 -14.10
C ASN A 69 2.92 -1.10 -12.83
N PRO A 70 3.32 0.11 -12.38
CA PRO A 70 2.50 0.93 -11.49
C PRO A 70 1.40 1.69 -12.27
N SER A 71 1.20 1.34 -13.54
CA SER A 71 0.40 2.07 -14.54
C SER A 71 -1.09 2.11 -14.25
N ASP A 72 -1.61 1.33 -13.29
CA ASP A 72 -3.04 1.31 -12.96
C ASP A 72 -3.45 2.30 -11.85
N LEU A 73 -2.48 2.89 -11.12
CA LEU A 73 -2.79 3.89 -10.09
C LEU A 73 -3.04 5.29 -10.68
N PHE A 74 -2.29 5.68 -11.71
CA PHE A 74 -2.39 7.02 -12.30
C PHE A 74 -3.59 7.19 -13.24
N GLY A 75 -4.02 6.11 -13.93
CA GLY A 75 -5.18 6.16 -14.82
C GLY A 75 -6.49 6.43 -14.09
N SER A 76 -6.68 5.76 -12.94
CA SER A 76 -7.84 5.95 -12.06
C SER A 76 -7.79 7.30 -11.34
N PHE A 77 -6.59 7.76 -10.93
CA PHE A 77 -6.41 9.06 -10.29
C PHE A 77 -6.85 10.23 -11.18
N LYS A 78 -6.53 10.21 -12.48
CA LYS A 78 -6.92 11.29 -13.41
C LYS A 78 -8.44 11.45 -13.52
N ARG A 79 -9.19 10.34 -13.53
CA ARG A 79 -10.66 10.35 -13.59
C ARG A 79 -11.26 10.90 -12.29
N ILE A 80 -10.75 10.47 -11.14
CA ILE A 80 -11.20 10.93 -9.82
C ILE A 80 -10.85 12.42 -9.61
N ALA A 81 -9.64 12.83 -9.96
CA ALA A 81 -9.19 14.22 -9.86
C ALA A 81 -10.04 15.15 -10.75
N PHE A 82 -10.35 14.73 -11.98
CA PHE A 82 -11.22 15.52 -12.87
C PHE A 82 -12.64 15.64 -12.32
N ALA A 83 -13.22 14.54 -11.82
CA ALA A 83 -14.55 14.56 -11.21
C ALA A 83 -14.61 15.48 -9.97
N SER A 84 -13.58 15.43 -9.13
CA SER A 84 -13.47 16.29 -7.94
C SER A 84 -13.29 17.77 -8.33
N ALA A 85 -12.44 18.07 -9.31
CA ALA A 85 -12.25 19.43 -9.81
C ALA A 85 -13.55 20.01 -10.40
N ALA A 86 -14.31 19.20 -11.14
CA ALA A 86 -15.59 19.61 -11.69
C ALA A 86 -16.63 19.90 -10.59
N ALA A 87 -16.70 19.06 -9.55
CA ALA A 87 -17.61 19.29 -8.42
C ALA A 87 -17.30 20.59 -7.68
N ILE A 88 -16.01 20.88 -7.43
CA ILE A 88 -15.57 22.12 -6.80
C ILE A 88 -15.92 23.33 -7.69
N ALA A 89 -15.66 23.24 -9.00
CA ALA A 89 -15.99 24.32 -9.93
C ALA A 89 -17.51 24.61 -9.97
N ILE A 90 -18.34 23.57 -9.92
CA ILE A 90 -19.80 23.70 -9.84
C ILE A 90 -20.22 24.39 -8.53
N LEU A 91 -19.63 24.01 -7.39
CA LEU A 91 -19.93 24.64 -6.11
C LEU A 91 -19.56 26.12 -6.10
N ILE A 92 -18.35 26.46 -6.58
CA ILE A 92 -17.90 27.86 -6.70
C ILE A 92 -18.84 28.65 -7.63
N GLY A 93 -19.23 28.06 -8.76
CA GLY A 93 -20.20 28.67 -9.68
C GLY A 93 -21.57 28.90 -9.05
N SER A 94 -22.05 27.95 -8.24
CA SER A 94 -23.32 28.08 -7.51
C SER A 94 -23.28 29.24 -6.51
N VAL A 95 -22.19 29.37 -5.74
CA VAL A 95 -22.02 30.47 -4.79
C VAL A 95 -21.98 31.82 -5.52
N TYR A 96 -21.26 31.91 -6.64
CA TYR A 96 -21.20 33.13 -7.43
C TYR A 96 -22.56 33.57 -7.98
N LEU A 97 -23.41 32.62 -8.39
CA LEU A 97 -24.76 32.93 -8.86
C LEU A 97 -25.71 33.39 -7.75
N MET A 98 -25.56 32.87 -6.53
CA MET A 98 -26.41 33.23 -5.38
C MET A 98 -25.99 34.56 -4.74
N ASP A 99 -24.69 34.77 -4.52
CA ASP A 99 -24.18 35.92 -3.75
C ASP A 99 -23.62 37.04 -4.63
N GLY A 100 -23.45 36.82 -5.94
CA GLY A 100 -22.91 37.79 -6.89
C GLY A 100 -21.43 38.15 -6.69
N SER A 101 -20.78 37.60 -5.66
CA SER A 101 -19.36 37.82 -5.36
C SER A 101 -18.70 36.54 -4.82
N LEU A 102 -17.39 36.38 -5.10
CA LEU A 102 -16.58 35.28 -4.60
C LEU A 102 -15.75 35.77 -3.41
N SER A 103 -16.38 35.90 -2.24
CA SER A 103 -15.69 36.15 -0.98
C SER A 103 -15.44 34.83 -0.24
N LEU A 104 -14.38 34.75 0.58
CA LEU A 104 -14.15 33.59 1.44
C LEU A 104 -15.30 33.41 2.45
N ASP A 105 -15.90 34.51 2.87
CA ASP A 105 -17.03 34.53 3.81
C ASP A 105 -18.30 33.90 3.21
N SER A 106 -18.56 34.12 1.91
CA SER A 106 -19.61 33.42 1.14
C SER A 106 -19.34 31.92 0.99
N LEU A 107 -18.07 31.52 0.80
CA LEU A 107 -17.69 30.11 0.64
C LEU A 107 -17.89 29.30 1.94
N PHE A 108 -17.73 29.95 3.10
CA PHE A 108 -17.94 29.34 4.43
C PHE A 108 -19.35 29.58 4.99
N GLY A 109 -20.23 30.26 4.26
CA GLY A 109 -21.60 30.55 4.70
C GLY A 109 -21.68 31.48 5.91
N LEU A 110 -20.70 32.37 6.10
CA LEU A 110 -20.62 33.28 7.24
C LEU A 110 -21.53 34.52 7.10
N HIS A 111 -22.20 34.68 5.96
CA HIS A 111 -23.31 35.60 5.84
C HIS A 111 -24.53 35.01 6.57
N ALA A 112 -24.70 35.42 7.82
CA ALA A 112 -25.95 35.28 8.53
C ALA A 112 -27.05 35.89 7.65
N TYR A 113 -27.95 35.05 7.14
CA TYR A 113 -29.21 35.52 6.58
C TYR A 113 -29.83 36.46 7.61
N PRO A 114 -30.16 37.73 7.27
CA PRO A 114 -31.10 38.46 8.08
C PRO A 114 -32.39 37.63 8.01
N ILE A 115 -32.77 37.03 9.14
CA ILE A 115 -34.08 36.40 9.30
C ILE A 115 -35.08 37.48 8.89
N GLU A 116 -35.70 37.29 7.73
CA GLU A 116 -36.56 38.28 7.10
C GLU A 116 -37.60 38.76 8.12
N GLU A 117 -37.57 40.07 8.40
CA GLU A 117 -38.59 40.78 9.17
C GLU A 117 -40.00 40.65 8.53
N GLU A 118 -40.11 40.05 7.33
CA GLU A 118 -41.38 39.75 6.67
C GLU A 118 -42.24 38.72 7.41
N PHE A 119 -41.67 37.82 8.22
CA PHE A 119 -42.48 36.88 9.00
C PHE A 119 -43.23 37.53 10.17
N TYR A 120 -42.72 38.64 10.71
CA TYR A 120 -43.36 39.34 11.84
C TYR A 120 -44.45 40.34 11.39
N SER A 121 -44.46 40.78 10.14
CA SER A 121 -45.52 41.64 9.60
C SER A 121 -46.79 40.86 9.23
N MET A 122 -46.67 39.57 8.85
CA MET A 122 -47.81 38.70 8.55
C MET A 122 -48.57 38.20 9.79
N LEU A 123 -47.99 38.28 10.99
CA LEU A 123 -48.62 37.86 12.25
C LEU A 123 -49.38 38.99 12.96
N ASN A 124 -49.42 40.19 12.37
CA ASN A 124 -50.06 41.38 12.95
C ASN A 124 -51.23 41.90 12.10
N PHE A 125 -51.96 41.00 11.44
CA PHE A 125 -53.25 41.27 10.82
C PHE A 125 -54.34 40.32 11.32
#